data_AF-A0A0L0HLW3-F1
#
_entry.id   AF-A0A0L0HLW3-F1
#
_cell.length_a   1.000
_cell.length_b   1.000
_cell.length_c   1.000
_cell.angle_alpha   90.00
_cell.angle_beta   90.00
_cell.angle_gamma   90.00
#
_symmetry.space_group_name_H-M   'P 1'
#
loop_
_entity.id
_entity.type
_entity.pdbx_description
1 polymer ?
#
loop_
_entity_poly.entity_id
_entity_poly.type
_entity_poly.pdbx_seq_one_letter_code
_entity_poly.pdbx_strand_id
1 'polypeptide(L)' 'MSPQPRPQSHTSGADEGDDDDYTKRIKNSGCFREHEALQDCHFNKKDWRACKAEMLAFRKCYERHRKQQLDEGKGSTGWG' A
#
# COMPACT_ATOMS: atom_id res chain seq x y z
N MET A 1 -20.91 10.15 22.99
CA MET A 1 -20.64 9.17 21.92
C MET A 1 -19.16 8.80 21.97
N SER A 2 -18.81 7.67 22.58
CA SER A 2 -17.44 7.16 22.57
C SER A 2 -17.13 6.54 21.21
N PRO A 3 -16.02 6.88 20.54
CA PRO A 3 -15.59 6.15 19.36
C PRO A 3 -15.15 4.74 19.81
N GLN A 4 -15.78 3.73 19.21
CA GLN A 4 -15.44 2.33 19.48
C GLN A 4 -14.03 2.04 18.94
N PRO A 5 -13.12 1.43 19.72
CA PRO A 5 -11.87 0.91 19.18
C PRO A 5 -12.21 -0.29 18.31
N ARG A 6 -11.91 -0.20 17.00
CA ARG A 6 -11.95 -1.35 16.10
C ARG A 6 -10.91 -2.35 16.59
N PRO A 7 -11.21 -3.65 16.75
CA PRO A 7 -10.20 -4.63 17.08
C PRO A 7 -9.28 -4.74 15.86
N GLN A 8 -8.16 -4.03 15.90
CA GLN A 8 -7.05 -4.33 15.02
C GLN A 8 -6.47 -5.62 15.55
N SER A 9 -6.87 -6.73 14.93
CA SER A 9 -6.22 -8.02 15.03
C SER A 9 -4.80 -7.90 14.46
N HIS A 10 -3.93 -7.26 15.24
CA HIS A 10 -2.49 -7.40 15.14
C HIS A 10 -2.17 -8.71 15.83
N THR A 11 -2.01 -9.78 15.05
CA THR A 11 -1.38 -10.98 15.56
C THR A 11 0.07 -10.64 15.90
N SER A 12 0.36 -10.47 17.18
CA SER A 12 1.70 -10.29 17.70
C SER A 12 2.57 -11.51 17.35
N GLY A 13 3.66 -11.27 16.64
CA GLY A 13 4.72 -12.24 16.39
C GLY A 13 5.93 -11.54 15.78
N ALA A 14 7.02 -11.51 16.56
CA ALA A 14 8.36 -11.02 16.25
C ALA A 14 8.64 -9.52 16.46
N ASP A 15 9.31 -9.28 17.59
CA ASP A 15 10.24 -8.18 17.83
C ASP A 15 11.45 -8.33 16.87
N GLU A 16 11.31 -7.80 15.65
CA GLU A 16 12.41 -7.32 14.79
C GLU A 16 11.86 -6.08 14.09
N GLY A 17 12.67 -5.04 13.87
CA GLY A 17 12.26 -3.80 13.20
C GLY A 17 11.95 -4.01 11.71
N ASP A 18 10.92 -4.81 11.42
CA ASP A 18 10.59 -5.41 10.14
C ASP A 18 9.24 -4.86 9.66
N ASP A 19 9.20 -4.34 8.43
CA ASP A 19 7.99 -3.77 7.84
C ASP A 19 6.84 -4.78 7.85
N ASP A 20 5.63 -4.34 8.23
CA ASP A 20 4.42 -5.18 8.12
C ASP A 20 4.23 -5.70 6.68
N ASP A 21 3.53 -6.84 6.51
CA ASP A 21 3.22 -7.42 5.20
C ASP A 21 2.60 -6.41 4.23
N TYR A 22 1.77 -5.48 4.75
CA TYR A 22 1.22 -4.38 3.97
C TYR A 22 2.29 -3.45 3.39
N THR A 23 3.27 -3.07 4.19
CA THR A 23 4.34 -2.17 3.78
C THR A 23 5.31 -2.88 2.84
N LYS A 24 5.62 -4.16 3.11
CA LYS A 24 6.47 -5.00 2.25
C LYS A 24 5.96 -5.09 0.82
N ARG A 25 4.66 -5.39 0.61
CA ARG A 25 4.09 -5.46 -0.75
C ARG A 25 4.16 -4.12 -1.48
N ILE A 26 4.03 -3.00 -0.77
CA ILE A 26 4.12 -1.67 -1.37
C ILE A 26 5.58 -1.38 -1.75
N LYS A 27 6.56 -1.69 -0.90
CA LYS A 27 7.98 -1.61 -1.25
C LYS A 27 8.30 -2.45 -2.49
N ASN A 28 7.81 -3.69 -2.53
CA ASN A 28 8.02 -4.59 -3.67
C ASN A 28 7.33 -4.10 -4.97
N SER A 29 6.27 -3.29 -4.85
CA SER A 29 5.61 -2.68 -6.01
C SER A 29 6.38 -1.50 -6.64
N GLY A 30 7.42 -0.99 -5.97
CA GLY A 30 8.13 0.23 -6.38
C GLY A 30 7.35 1.54 -6.13
N CYS A 31 6.16 1.48 -5.51
CA CYS A 31 5.28 2.62 -5.25
C CYS A 31 5.36 3.16 -3.82
N PHE A 32 6.45 2.86 -3.10
CA PHE A 32 6.62 3.23 -1.70
C PHE A 32 6.69 4.74 -1.49
N ARG A 33 7.30 5.49 -2.42
CA ARG A 33 7.41 6.95 -2.32
C ARG A 33 6.03 7.63 -2.35
N GLU A 34 5.14 7.20 -3.23
CA GLU A 34 3.78 7.73 -3.30
C GLU A 34 2.95 7.32 -2.07
N HIS A 35 3.21 6.14 -1.50
CA HIS A 35 2.61 5.72 -0.24
C HIS A 35 3.07 6.60 0.92
N GLU A 36 4.37 6.86 1.07
CA GLU A 36 4.90 7.75 2.11
C GLU A 36 4.31 9.16 1.99
N ALA A 37 4.25 9.72 0.78
CA ALA A 37 3.64 11.03 0.55
C ALA A 37 2.15 11.09 0.99
N LEU A 38 1.39 10.01 0.77
CA LEU A 38 0.01 9.91 1.24
C LEU A 38 -0.07 9.83 2.77
N GLN A 39 0.79 9.02 3.38
CA GLN A 39 0.86 8.87 4.84
C GLN A 39 1.27 10.18 5.51
N ASP A 40 2.24 10.90 4.95
CA ASP A 40 2.66 12.22 5.41
C ASP A 40 1.54 13.25 5.28
N CYS A 41 0.81 13.28 4.15
CA CYS A 41 -0.33 14.18 4.00
C CYS A 41 -1.40 13.89 5.05
N HIS A 42 -1.74 12.62 5.27
CA HIS A 42 -2.72 12.24 6.28
C HIS A 42 -2.21 12.52 7.70
N PHE A 43 -0.92 12.32 7.96
CA PHE A 43 -0.31 12.63 9.25
C PHE A 43 -0.41 14.11 9.57
N ASN A 44 -0.14 14.98 8.59
CA ASN A 44 -0.20 16.43 8.75
C ASN A 44 -1.63 16.96 8.82
N LYS A 45 -2.52 16.52 7.92
CA LYS A 45 -3.88 17.08 7.79
C LYS A 45 -4.91 16.38 8.68
N LYS A 46 -4.65 15.12 9.06
CA LYS A 46 -5.61 14.22 9.73
C LYS A 46 -6.94 14.05 8.97
N ASP A 47 -6.96 14.36 7.68
CA ASP A 47 -8.10 14.22 6.79
C ASP A 47 -7.65 13.69 5.42
N TRP A 48 -8.02 12.44 5.14
CA TRP A 48 -7.71 11.76 3.88
C TRP A 48 -8.37 12.44 2.67
N ARG A 49 -9.49 13.14 2.84
CA ARG A 49 -10.19 13.83 1.74
C ARG A 49 -9.37 15.00 1.21
N ALA A 50 -8.59 15.63 2.08
CA ALA A 50 -7.65 16.69 1.74
C ALA A 50 -6.35 16.17 1.08
N CYS A 51 -6.17 14.86 0.99
CA CYS A 51 -5.01 14.17 0.40
C CYS A 51 -5.34 13.49 -0.94
N LYS A 52 -6.31 14.04 -1.68
CA LYS A 52 -6.81 13.45 -2.92
C LYS A 52 -5.74 13.35 -4.00
N ALA A 53 -4.81 14.30 -4.06
CA ALA A 53 -3.72 14.28 -5.03
C ALA A 53 -2.76 13.12 -4.77
N GLU A 54 -2.38 12.91 -3.51
CA GLU A 54 -1.48 11.87 -3.03
C GLU A 54 -2.12 10.49 -3.20
N MET A 55 -3.42 10.34 -2.89
CA MET A 55 -4.16 9.11 -3.16
C MET A 55 -4.18 8.76 -4.65
N LEU A 56 -4.39 9.74 -5.52
CA LEU A 56 -4.39 9.52 -6.97
C LEU A 56 -2.99 9.15 -7.49
N ALA A 57 -1.94 9.77 -6.95
CA ALA A 57 -0.57 9.44 -7.30
C ALA A 57 -0.22 7.99 -6.93
N PHE A 58 -0.53 7.58 -5.69
CA PHE A 58 -0.33 6.21 -5.23
C PHE A 58 -1.10 5.20 -6.09
N ARG A 59 -2.39 5.46 -6.34
CA ARG A 59 -3.23 4.60 -7.18
C ARG A 59 -2.68 4.44 -8.59
N LYS A 60 -2.27 5.54 -9.25
CA LYS A 60 -1.69 5.49 -10.59
C LYS A 60 -0.40 4.67 -10.61
N CYS A 61 0.44 4.79 -9.59
CA CYS A 61 1.62 3.95 -9.48
C CYS A 61 1.25 2.46 -9.36
N TYR A 62 0.35 2.13 -8.43
CA TYR A 62 -0.05 0.75 -8.16
C TYR A 62 -0.75 0.08 -9.36
N GLU A 63 -1.52 0.84 -10.14
CA GLU A 63 -2.13 0.36 -11.38
C GLU A 63 -1.09 -0.02 -12.44
N ARG A 64 0.08 0.65 -12.50
CA ARG A 64 1.19 0.27 -13.39
C ARG A 64 1.82 -1.05 -12.94
N HIS A 65 2.10 -1.18 -11.65
CA HIS A 65 2.62 -2.44 -11.08
C HIS A 65 1.69 -3.62 -11.37
N ARG A 66 0.37 -3.45 -11.20
CA ARG A 66 -0.60 -4.50 -11.53
C ARG A 66 -0.59 -4.89 -13.00
N LYS A 67 -0.39 -3.93 -13.92
CA LYS A 67 -0.29 -4.21 -15.36
C LYS A 67 0.97 -4.98 -15.71
N GLN A 68 2.10 -4.67 -15.06
CA GLN A 68 3.37 -5.39 -15.24
C GLN A 68 3.25 -6.85 -14.78
N GLN A 69 2.67 -7.09 -13.60
CA GLN A 69 2.43 -8.46 -13.13
C GLN A 69 1.54 -9.29 -14.07
N LEU A 70 0.58 -8.66 -14.74
CA LEU A 70 -0.27 -9.32 -15.74
C LEU A 70 0.46 -9.62 -17.04
N ASP A 71 1.44 -8.80 -17.42
CA ASP A 71 2.30 -9.01 -18.58
C ASP A 71 3.32 -10.12 -18.32
N GLU A 72 4.01 -10.05 -17.18
CA GLU A 72 4.95 -11.09 -16.72
C GLU A 72 4.25 -12.44 -16.52
N GLY A 73 3.02 -12.44 -15.97
CA GLY A 73 2.21 -13.65 -15.81
C GLY A 73 1.73 -14.27 -17.13
N LYS A 74 1.65 -13.50 -18.23
CA LYS A 74 1.27 -14.00 -19.56
C LYS A 74 2.42 -14.66 -20.32
N GLY A 75 3.66 -14.49 -19.88
CA GLY A 75 4.83 -15.19 -20.44
C GLY A 75 5.00 -16.63 -19.97
N SER A 76 4.20 -17.10 -18.99
CA SER A 76 4.41 -18.40 -18.31
C SER A 76 3.39 -19.49 -18.70
N THR A 77 2.28 -19.17 -19.38
CA THR A 77 1.38 -20.20 -19.94
C THR A 77 1.76 -20.57 -21.37
N GLY A 78 2.89 -21.26 -21.48
CA GLY A 78 3.21 -22.13 -22.61
C GLY A 78 2.83 -23.57 -22.28
N TRP A 79 1.53 -23.87 -22.23
CA TRP A 79 1.04 -25.25 -22.36
C TRP A 79 0.60 -25.43 -23.81
N GLY A 80 1.50 -25.96 -24.63
CA GLY A 80 1.21 -26.59 -25.91
C GLY A 80 1.16 -28.10 -25.73
#